data_AF-A0A7Y9EHM6-F1
#
_entry.id   AF-A0A7Y9EHM6-F1
#
_cell.length_a   1.000
_cell.length_b   1.000
_cell.length_c   1.000
_cell.angle_alpha   90.00
_cell.angle_beta   90.00
_cell.angle_gamma   90.00
#
_symmetry.space_group_name_H-M   'P 1'
#
loop_
_entity.id
_entity.type
_entity.pdbx_description
1 polymer ?
#
loop_
_entity_poly.entity_id
_entity_poly.type
_entity_poly.pdbx_seq_one_letter_code
_entity_poly.pdbx_strand_id
1 'polypeptide(L)'
;MIDWSAVDIGAEHEAALRAYLLDGPAAWLTIQDDLVVPQTAAGYTQMLQAAFGVAVRRRFSAGYEINQLIRYVADVRLLLRKSGKDINPRIGESLIRRHLGDPTVSEDAKPVEAADVEQETVALTTLLRFLVNESEPSSEWLDEFVREVADAARLWLEAQRTAAAR
;
A
#
# COMPACT_ATOMS: atom_id res chain seq x y z
N MET A 1 15.61 8.48 11.30
CA MET A 1 15.42 7.02 11.16
C MET A 1 14.26 6.64 12.06
N ILE A 2 13.27 5.92 11.54
CA ILE A 2 12.10 5.52 12.34
C ILE A 2 12.49 4.35 13.24
N ASP A 3 12.19 4.47 14.53
CA ASP A 3 12.30 3.36 15.48
C ASP A 3 11.07 2.47 15.36
N TRP A 4 11.19 1.40 14.56
CA TRP A 4 10.13 0.43 14.32
C TRP A 4 9.77 -0.40 15.56
N SER A 5 10.62 -0.43 16.59
CA SER A 5 10.30 -1.13 17.85
C SER A 5 9.20 -0.41 18.64
N ALA A 6 9.09 0.90 18.47
CA ALA A 6 8.09 1.76 19.11
C ALA A 6 6.81 1.98 18.28
N VAL A 7 6.73 1.39 17.07
CA VAL A 7 5.52 1.45 16.23
C VAL A 7 4.58 0.33 16.64
N ASP A 8 3.29 0.63 16.77
CA ASP A 8 2.23 -0.35 17.04
C ASP A 8 1.05 -0.18 16.08
N ILE A 9 0.25 -1.23 15.91
CA ILE A 9 -0.93 -1.25 15.02
C ILE A 9 -2.18 -1.52 15.86
N GLY A 10 -2.83 -0.42 16.25
CA GLY A 10 -4.07 -0.40 17.03
C GLY A 10 -5.35 -0.14 16.21
N ALA A 11 -6.46 0.01 16.94
CA ALA A 11 -7.79 0.19 16.37
C ALA A 11 -7.93 1.51 15.59
N GLU A 12 -7.20 2.54 15.99
CA GLU A 12 -7.10 3.83 15.29
C GLU A 12 -6.53 3.68 13.88
N HIS A 13 -5.53 2.81 13.72
CA HIS A 13 -4.93 2.52 12.42
C HIS A 13 -5.89 1.76 11.50
N GLU A 14 -6.64 0.80 12.07
CA GLU A 14 -7.70 0.06 11.36
C GLU A 14 -8.83 1.00 10.92
N ALA A 15 -9.30 1.88 11.81
CA ALA A 15 -10.36 2.84 11.52
C ALA A 15 -9.94 3.83 10.43
N ALA A 16 -8.69 4.33 10.47
CA ALA A 16 -8.17 5.24 9.46
C ALA A 16 -8.04 4.58 8.09
N LEU A 17 -7.58 3.33 8.01
CA LEU A 17 -7.53 2.59 6.75
C LEU A 17 -8.94 2.37 6.20
N ARG A 18 -9.89 1.97 7.06
CA ARG A 18 -11.29 1.77 6.68
C ARG A 18 -11.91 3.04 6.09
N ALA A 19 -11.73 4.17 6.78
CA ALA A 19 -12.20 5.47 6.31
C ALA A 19 -11.55 5.88 4.99
N TYR A 20 -10.26 5.64 4.82
CA TYR A 20 -9.56 5.90 3.56
C TYR A 20 -10.10 5.06 2.39
N LEU A 21 -10.39 3.78 2.61
CA LEU A 21 -10.89 2.90 1.56
C LEU A 21 -12.33 3.24 1.15
N LEU A 22 -13.15 3.76 2.08
CA LEU A 22 -14.53 4.20 1.84
C LEU A 22 -14.61 5.59 1.23
N ASP A 23 -14.01 6.57 1.91
CA ASP A 23 -14.21 8.01 1.64
C ASP A 23 -13.04 8.62 0.85
N GLY A 24 -11.98 7.84 0.62
CA GLY A 24 -10.80 8.25 -0.13
C GLY A 24 -9.83 9.12 0.68
N PRO A 25 -8.90 9.82 -0.01
CA PRO A 25 -7.83 10.58 0.64
C PRO A 25 -8.31 11.68 1.61
N ALA A 26 -9.54 12.19 1.43
CA ALA A 26 -10.09 13.22 2.30
C ALA A 26 -10.31 12.72 3.74
N ALA A 27 -10.54 11.41 3.94
CA ALA A 27 -10.69 10.85 5.28
C ALA A 27 -9.43 11.04 6.15
N TRP A 28 -8.25 11.15 5.54
CA TRP A 28 -7.01 11.35 6.30
C TRP A 28 -6.80 12.76 6.81
N LEU A 29 -7.57 13.74 6.37
CA LEU A 29 -7.55 15.06 6.98
C LEU A 29 -7.92 14.98 8.47
N THR A 30 -8.65 13.95 8.89
CA THR A 30 -9.05 13.75 10.29
C THR A 30 -7.92 13.24 11.19
N ILE A 31 -6.86 12.65 10.63
CA ILE A 31 -5.70 12.12 11.36
C ILE A 31 -4.45 12.99 11.18
N GLN A 32 -4.57 14.17 10.56
CA GLN A 32 -3.43 15.00 10.20
C GLN A 32 -2.58 15.40 11.43
N ASP A 33 -3.23 15.64 12.56
CA ASP A 33 -2.56 15.98 13.81
C ASP A 33 -1.74 14.80 14.38
N ASP A 34 -2.14 13.56 14.10
CA ASP A 34 -1.41 12.35 14.53
C ASP A 34 -0.16 12.10 13.67
N LEU A 35 -0.16 12.56 12.42
CA LEU A 35 0.95 12.37 11.48
C LEU A 35 2.21 13.18 11.84
N VAL A 36 2.12 14.11 12.80
CA VAL A 36 3.30 14.84 13.31
C VAL A 36 4.19 13.95 14.18
N VAL A 37 3.64 12.88 14.76
CA VAL A 37 4.38 11.91 15.56
C VAL A 37 4.97 10.85 14.63
N PRO A 38 6.31 10.72 14.52
CA PRO A 38 6.94 9.85 13.51
C PRO A 38 6.51 8.38 13.61
N GLN A 39 6.37 7.86 14.82
CA GLN A 39 5.96 6.47 15.07
C GLN A 39 4.50 6.22 14.65
N THR A 40 3.62 7.17 14.93
CA THR A 40 2.22 7.10 14.53
C THR A 40 2.08 7.20 13.01
N ALA A 41 2.80 8.13 12.37
CA ALA A 41 2.88 8.24 10.91
C ALA A 41 3.41 6.96 10.25
N ALA A 42 4.38 6.28 10.89
CA ALA A 42 4.87 4.99 10.46
C ALA A 42 3.82 3.89 10.55
N GLY A 43 3.01 3.86 11.61
CA GLY A 43 1.89 2.92 11.76
C GLY A 43 0.88 3.05 10.61
N TYR A 44 0.44 4.28 10.31
CA TYR A 44 -0.46 4.54 9.18
C TYR A 44 0.17 4.18 7.83
N THR A 45 1.45 4.52 7.62
CA THR A 45 2.18 4.15 6.40
C THR A 45 2.28 2.63 6.26
N GLN A 46 2.51 1.91 7.36
CA GLN A 46 2.61 0.46 7.36
C GLN A 46 1.26 -0.19 7.04
N MET A 47 0.14 0.36 7.52
CA MET A 47 -1.20 -0.10 7.14
C MET A 47 -1.44 0.00 5.64
N LEU A 48 -1.01 1.08 4.99
CA LEU A 48 -1.11 1.24 3.53
C LEU A 48 -0.28 0.23 2.75
N GLN A 49 0.97 0.03 3.17
CA GLN A 49 1.87 -0.94 2.54
C GLN A 49 1.29 -2.36 2.69
N ALA A 50 0.81 -2.71 3.88
CA ALA A 50 0.16 -3.99 4.14
C ALA A 50 -1.14 -4.14 3.32
N ALA A 51 -1.98 -3.10 3.25
CA ALA A 51 -3.20 -3.09 2.44
C ALA A 51 -2.91 -3.34 0.96
N PHE A 52 -1.91 -2.64 0.43
CA PHE A 52 -1.48 -2.82 -0.95
C PHE A 52 -0.97 -4.25 -1.19
N GLY A 53 -0.13 -4.76 -0.28
CA GLY A 53 0.36 -6.14 -0.36
C GLY A 53 -0.74 -7.19 -0.32
N VAL A 54 -1.72 -7.07 0.58
CA VAL A 54 -2.87 -7.97 0.66
C VAL A 54 -3.71 -7.90 -0.61
N ALA A 55 -4.04 -6.69 -1.07
CA ALA A 55 -4.84 -6.50 -2.29
C ALA A 55 -4.14 -7.07 -3.54
N VAL A 56 -2.84 -6.84 -3.67
CA VAL A 56 -2.01 -7.40 -4.75
C VAL A 56 -2.02 -8.93 -4.71
N ARG A 57 -1.78 -9.56 -3.55
CA ARG A 57 -1.78 -11.02 -3.42
C ARG A 57 -3.15 -11.66 -3.66
N ARG A 58 -4.23 -10.98 -3.25
CA ARG A 58 -5.61 -11.41 -3.57
C ARG A 58 -5.87 -11.39 -5.08
N ARG A 59 -5.35 -10.37 -5.78
CA ARG A 59 -5.61 -10.16 -7.22
C ARG A 59 -4.70 -10.99 -8.14
N PHE A 60 -3.44 -11.11 -7.78
CA PHE A 60 -2.40 -11.77 -8.57
C PHE A 60 -1.93 -13.01 -7.84
N SER A 61 -2.49 -14.17 -8.21
CA SER A 61 -2.06 -15.48 -7.67
C SER A 61 -0.56 -15.74 -7.91
N ALA A 62 0.01 -16.72 -7.21
CA ALA A 62 1.45 -17.04 -7.25
C ALA A 62 2.05 -17.39 -8.64
N GLY A 63 1.23 -17.50 -9.69
CA GLY A 63 1.65 -17.72 -11.08
C GLY A 63 1.36 -16.53 -12.01
N TYR A 64 1.47 -15.30 -11.52
CA TYR A 64 1.25 -14.12 -12.35
C TYR A 64 2.30 -14.01 -13.46
N GLU A 65 1.87 -13.54 -14.62
CA GLU A 65 2.76 -13.20 -15.73
C GLU A 65 3.08 -11.70 -15.69
N ILE A 66 4.32 -11.30 -15.97
CA ILE A 66 4.73 -9.87 -15.98
C ILE A 66 3.81 -9.05 -16.91
N ASN A 67 3.44 -9.63 -18.04
CA ASN A 67 2.51 -9.08 -19.02
C ASN A 67 1.11 -8.81 -18.45
N GLN A 68 0.67 -9.54 -17.43
CA GLN A 68 -0.58 -9.24 -16.72
C GLN A 68 -0.44 -7.97 -15.88
N LEU A 69 0.71 -7.77 -15.23
CA LEU A 69 0.97 -6.56 -14.43
C LEU A 69 1.06 -5.30 -15.30
N ILE A 70 1.79 -5.39 -16.43
CA ILE A 70 1.91 -4.29 -17.39
C ILE A 70 0.53 -3.89 -17.92
N ARG A 71 -0.30 -4.88 -18.31
CA ARG A 71 -1.67 -4.62 -18.78
C ARG A 71 -2.52 -3.99 -17.69
N TYR A 72 -2.45 -4.51 -16.46
CA TYR A 72 -3.17 -3.96 -15.33
C TYR A 72 -2.88 -2.47 -15.11
N VAL A 73 -1.60 -2.12 -15.03
CA VAL A 73 -1.17 -0.73 -14.82
C VAL A 73 -1.55 0.14 -16.01
N ALA A 74 -1.46 -0.37 -17.25
CA ALA A 74 -1.92 0.35 -18.44
C ALA A 74 -3.42 0.64 -18.41
N ASP A 75 -4.25 -0.32 -18.00
CA ASP A 75 -5.70 -0.18 -17.89
C ASP A 75 -6.08 0.85 -16.82
N VAL A 76 -5.46 0.79 -15.65
CA VAL A 76 -5.63 1.80 -14.58
C VAL A 76 -5.29 3.20 -15.11
N ARG A 77 -4.16 3.35 -15.82
CA ARG A 77 -3.76 4.64 -16.41
C ARG A 77 -4.75 5.15 -17.45
N LEU A 78 -5.29 4.29 -18.29
CA LEU A 78 -6.33 4.67 -19.26
C LEU A 78 -7.57 5.22 -18.57
N LEU A 79 -7.97 4.62 -17.44
CA LEU A 79 -9.09 5.12 -16.63
C LEU A 79 -8.78 6.46 -15.97
N LEU A 80 -7.57 6.62 -15.40
CA LEU A 80 -7.13 7.87 -14.77
C LEU A 80 -7.07 9.05 -15.74
N ARG A 81 -6.61 8.81 -16.98
CA ARG A 81 -6.49 9.84 -18.02
C ARG A 81 -7.82 10.48 -18.39
N LYS A 82 -8.94 9.77 -18.22
CA LYS A 82 -10.29 10.34 -18.38
C LYS A 82 -10.58 11.47 -17.38
N SER A 83 -9.86 11.48 -16.25
CA SER A 83 -9.95 12.49 -15.20
C SER A 83 -8.74 13.46 -15.17
N GLY A 84 -7.89 13.44 -16.20
CA GLY A 84 -6.70 14.30 -16.28
C GLY A 84 -5.56 13.90 -15.33
N LYS A 85 -5.60 12.68 -14.78
CA LYS A 85 -4.56 12.12 -13.88
C LYS A 85 -3.75 11.05 -14.62
N ASP A 86 -2.54 10.76 -14.15
CA ASP A 86 -1.72 9.64 -14.61
C ASP A 86 -0.86 9.12 -13.43
N ILE A 87 -0.38 7.89 -13.55
CA ILE A 87 0.66 7.33 -12.68
C ILE A 87 1.85 6.90 -13.53
N ASN A 88 3.05 6.94 -12.97
CA ASN A 88 4.23 6.43 -13.64
C ASN A 88 4.10 4.89 -13.76
N PRO A 89 4.04 4.33 -14.98
CA PRO A 89 3.80 2.90 -15.16
C PRO A 89 4.91 2.04 -14.58
N ARG A 90 6.18 2.47 -14.70
CA ARG A 90 7.32 1.71 -14.17
C ARG A 90 7.28 1.63 -12.65
N ILE A 91 6.90 2.72 -12.00
CA ILE A 91 6.74 2.76 -10.53
C ILE A 91 5.57 1.86 -10.11
N GLY A 92 4.43 1.94 -10.80
CA GLY A 92 3.28 1.09 -10.51
C GLY A 92 3.57 -0.41 -10.67
N GLU A 93 4.21 -0.78 -11.77
CA GLU A 93 4.63 -2.16 -12.04
C GLU A 93 5.65 -2.65 -11.00
N SER A 94 6.66 -1.84 -10.68
CA SER A 94 7.67 -2.15 -9.66
C SER A 94 7.06 -2.35 -8.28
N LEU A 95 6.12 -1.50 -7.87
CA LEU A 95 5.40 -1.62 -6.60
C LEU A 95 4.67 -2.96 -6.47
N ILE A 96 3.93 -3.37 -7.52
CA ILE A 96 3.20 -4.64 -7.53
C ILE A 96 4.19 -5.81 -7.44
N ARG A 97 5.24 -5.80 -8.27
CA ARG A 97 6.26 -6.86 -8.31
C ARG A 97 6.99 -7.01 -6.96
N ARG A 98 7.33 -5.90 -6.30
CA ARG A 98 7.94 -5.88 -4.96
C ARG A 98 7.07 -6.60 -3.93
N HIS A 99 5.75 -6.37 -3.97
CA HIS A 99 4.80 -7.00 -3.04
C HIS A 99 4.48 -8.47 -3.37
N LEU A 100 4.77 -8.89 -4.61
CA LEU A 100 4.72 -10.28 -5.03
C LEU A 100 6.05 -11.02 -4.77
N GLY A 101 7.06 -10.33 -4.24
CA GLY A 101 8.36 -10.91 -3.91
C GLY A 101 9.26 -11.18 -5.13
N ASP A 102 9.06 -10.46 -6.24
CA ASP A 102 9.91 -10.56 -7.41
C ASP A 102 11.36 -10.13 -7.08
N PRO A 103 12.34 -11.05 -7.12
CA PRO A 103 13.71 -10.76 -6.69
C PRO A 103 14.43 -9.79 -7.64
N THR A 104 13.99 -9.71 -8.90
CA THR A 104 14.66 -8.89 -9.93
C THR A 104 14.40 -7.40 -9.77
N VAL A 105 13.41 -7.01 -8.94
CA VAL A 105 13.12 -5.58 -8.67
C VAL A 105 14.27 -4.89 -7.91
N SER A 106 15.06 -5.65 -7.16
CA SER A 106 16.22 -5.12 -6.43
C SER A 106 17.41 -4.78 -7.33
N GLU A 107 17.51 -5.43 -8.50
CA GLU A 107 18.60 -5.20 -9.46
C GLU A 107 18.40 -3.90 -10.27
N ASP A 108 17.15 -3.44 -10.39
CA ASP A 108 16.77 -2.24 -11.13
C ASP A 108 16.72 -0.95 -10.27
N ALA A 109 16.98 -1.06 -8.96
CA ALA A 109 16.75 0.04 -8.01
C ALA A 109 17.84 1.14 -8.12
N LYS A 110 17.52 2.22 -8.84
CA LYS A 110 18.25 3.49 -8.73
C LYS A 110 18.06 4.11 -7.33
N PRO A 111 18.98 4.97 -6.87
CA PRO A 111 18.77 5.76 -5.66
C PRO A 111 17.44 6.51 -5.74
N VAL A 112 16.61 6.38 -4.71
CA VAL A 112 15.27 6.98 -4.65
C VAL A 112 15.41 8.49 -4.48
N GLU A 113 15.00 9.28 -5.47
CA GLU A 113 14.91 10.74 -5.34
C GLU A 113 13.62 11.14 -4.60
N ALA A 114 13.55 12.35 -4.04
CA ALA A 114 12.34 12.83 -3.36
C ALA A 114 11.11 12.84 -4.28
N ALA A 115 11.30 13.13 -5.58
CA ALA A 115 10.26 13.05 -6.59
C ALA A 115 9.76 11.61 -6.81
N ASP A 116 10.62 10.60 -6.61
CA ASP A 116 10.25 9.18 -6.71
C ASP A 116 9.38 8.76 -5.52
N VAL A 117 9.61 9.31 -4.32
CA VAL A 117 8.78 9.04 -3.12
C VAL A 117 7.34 9.54 -3.30
N GLU A 118 7.18 10.75 -3.85
CA GLU A 118 5.84 11.29 -4.15
C GLU A 118 5.13 10.43 -5.21
N GLN A 119 5.83 10.08 -6.29
CA GLN A 119 5.25 9.23 -7.34
C GLN A 119 4.93 7.82 -6.85
N GLU A 120 5.77 7.22 -5.99
CA GLU A 120 5.49 5.94 -5.33
C GLU A 120 4.25 6.02 -4.45
N THR A 121 4.12 7.08 -3.65
CA THR A 121 2.94 7.29 -2.79
C THR A 121 1.66 7.43 -3.62
N VAL A 122 1.70 8.23 -4.69
CA VAL A 122 0.57 8.41 -5.61
C VAL A 122 0.23 7.09 -6.30
N ALA A 123 1.22 6.34 -6.78
CA ALA A 123 1.00 5.06 -7.44
C ALA A 123 0.41 4.04 -6.46
N LEU A 124 0.95 3.90 -5.26
CA LEU A 124 0.49 2.96 -4.23
C LEU A 124 -0.96 3.23 -3.85
N THR A 125 -1.27 4.48 -3.47
CA THR A 125 -2.62 4.88 -3.05
C THR A 125 -3.64 4.75 -4.17
N THR A 126 -3.24 5.08 -5.40
CA THR A 126 -4.11 4.95 -6.57
C THR A 126 -4.38 3.48 -6.88
N LEU A 127 -3.34 2.65 -7.01
CA LEU A 127 -3.48 1.24 -7.36
C LEU A 127 -4.22 0.48 -6.26
N LEU A 128 -3.96 0.76 -4.97
CA LEU A 128 -4.71 0.18 -3.85
C LEU A 128 -6.22 0.39 -4.02
N ARG A 129 -6.64 1.62 -4.35
CA ARG A 129 -8.07 1.91 -4.58
C ARG A 129 -8.66 1.14 -5.75
N PHE A 130 -7.92 1.01 -6.86
CA PHE A 130 -8.39 0.20 -8.00
C PHE A 130 -8.53 -1.27 -7.63
N LEU A 131 -7.52 -1.85 -6.97
CA LEU A 131 -7.51 -3.25 -6.54
C LEU A 131 -8.67 -3.57 -5.57
N VAL A 132 -8.92 -2.67 -4.61
CA VAL A 132 -10.02 -2.83 -3.65
C VAL A 132 -11.37 -2.68 -4.34
N ASN A 133 -11.55 -1.66 -5.20
CA ASN A 133 -12.81 -1.42 -5.88
C ASN A 133 -13.19 -2.49 -6.90
N GLU A 134 -12.21 -3.17 -7.51
CA GLU A 134 -12.45 -4.34 -8.38
C GLU A 134 -13.16 -5.49 -7.66
N SER A 135 -13.09 -5.54 -6.32
CA SER A 135 -13.75 -6.56 -5.51
C SER A 135 -15.19 -6.21 -5.14
N GLU A 136 -15.71 -5.05 -5.56
CA GLU A 136 -17.04 -4.53 -5.20
C GLU A 136 -17.32 -4.67 -3.68
N PRO A 137 -16.51 -3.99 -2.84
CA PRO A 137 -16.44 -4.31 -1.41
C PRO A 137 -17.77 -4.02 -0.70
N SER A 138 -18.32 -5.03 -0.03
CA SER A 138 -19.36 -4.84 0.99
C SER A 138 -18.73 -4.35 2.30
N SER A 139 -19.56 -3.87 3.25
CA SER A 139 -19.05 -3.51 4.59
C SER A 139 -18.38 -4.71 5.28
N GLU A 140 -18.97 -5.90 5.15
CA GLU A 140 -18.43 -7.13 5.75
C GLU A 140 -17.08 -7.50 5.13
N TRP A 141 -16.98 -7.42 3.80
CA TRP A 141 -15.71 -7.66 3.10
C TRP A 141 -14.64 -6.66 3.53
N LEU A 142 -15.01 -5.38 3.71
CA LEU A 142 -14.08 -4.34 4.10
C LEU A 142 -13.56 -4.56 5.53
N ASP A 143 -14.44 -4.94 6.45
CA ASP A 143 -14.05 -5.23 7.84
C ASP A 143 -13.13 -6.46 7.90
N GLU A 144 -13.39 -7.49 7.10
CA GLU A 144 -12.48 -8.65 6.95
C GLU A 144 -11.13 -8.25 6.35
N PHE A 145 -11.15 -7.46 5.27
CA PHE A 145 -9.94 -6.98 4.61
C PHE A 145 -9.08 -6.15 5.56
N VAL A 146 -9.66 -5.20 6.29
CA VAL A 146 -8.92 -4.36 7.24
C VAL A 146 -8.30 -5.21 8.36
N ARG A 147 -8.99 -6.24 8.85
CA ARG A 147 -8.44 -7.16 9.84
C ARG A 147 -7.25 -7.95 9.29
N GLU A 148 -7.36 -8.52 8.09
CA GLU A 148 -6.24 -9.21 7.43
C GLU A 148 -5.03 -8.29 7.26
N VAL A 149 -5.27 -7.03 6.88
CA VAL A 149 -4.22 -6.02 6.73
C VAL A 149 -3.54 -5.71 8.06
N ALA A 150 -4.31 -5.54 9.13
CA ALA A 150 -3.75 -5.29 10.46
C ALA A 150 -2.88 -6.46 10.92
N ASP A 151 -3.32 -7.69 10.69
CA ASP A 151 -2.53 -8.89 11.03
C ASP A 151 -1.24 -8.96 10.19
N ALA A 152 -1.31 -8.68 8.89
CA ALA A 152 -0.13 -8.60 8.03
C ALA A 152 0.85 -7.50 8.47
N ALA A 153 0.35 -6.33 8.88
CA ALA A 153 1.16 -5.23 9.37
C ALA A 153 1.87 -5.59 10.68
N ARG A 154 1.15 -6.21 11.63
CA ARG A 154 1.71 -6.69 12.91
C ARG A 154 2.79 -7.75 12.70
N LEU A 155 2.55 -8.72 11.82
CA LEU A 155 3.54 -9.75 11.47
C LEU A 155 4.82 -9.15 10.89
N TRP A 156 4.68 -8.13 10.03
CA TRP A 156 5.85 -7.43 9.49
C TRP A 156 6.62 -6.67 10.57
N LEU A 157 5.93 -5.98 11.49
CA LEU A 157 6.59 -5.28 12.60
C LEU A 157 7.35 -6.24 13.52
N GLU A 158 6.78 -7.41 13.81
CA GLU A 158 7.45 -8.43 14.62
C GLU A 158 8.73 -8.95 13.95
N ALA A 159 8.70 -9.12 12.62
CA ALA A 159 9.88 -9.49 11.85
C ALA A 159 10.97 -8.40 11.91
N GLN A 160 10.60 -7.12 11.83
CA GLN A 160 11.55 -6.01 11.97
C GLN A 160 12.18 -5.95 13.37
N ARG A 161 11.38 -6.13 14.42
CA ARG A 161 11.85 -6.16 15.82
C ARG A 161 12.83 -7.32 16.05
N THR A 162 12.52 -8.50 15.51
CA THR A 162 13.40 -9.67 15.57
C THR A 162 14.72 -9.43 14.83
N ALA A 163 14.68 -8.77 13.67
CA ALA A 163 15.88 -8.44 12.91
C ALA A 163 16.77 -7.40 13.61
N ALA A 164 16.17 -6.41 14.29
CA ALA A 164 16.89 -5.38 15.04
C ALA A 164 17.52 -5.89 16.36
N ALA A 165 17.04 -7.00 16.90
CA ALA A 165 17.55 -7.62 18.12
C ALA A 165 18.75 -8.58 17.87
N ARG A 166 19.16 -8.78 16.62
CA ARG A 166 20.30 -9.62 16.20
C ARG A 166 21.53 -8.77 15.91
#